data_AF-A0A542DI71-F1
#
_entry.id   AF-A0A542DI71-F1
#
_cell.length_a   1.000
_cell.length_b   1.000
_cell.length_c   1.000
_cell.angle_alpha   90.00
_cell.angle_beta   90.00
_cell.angle_gamma   90.00
#
_symmetry.space_group_name_H-M   'P 1'
#
loop_
_entity.id
_entity.type
_entity.pdbx_description
1 polymer ?
#
loop_
_entity_poly.entity_id
_entity_poly.type
_entity_poly.pdbx_seq_one_letter_code
_entity_poly.pdbx_strand_id
1 'polypeptide(L)'
;MTGHLAREAALAQVNPLTEFPLLGFAVELLDGLLADLGLPFWFRSFVELVALGVLGYHLIGLVLCGLIPRLGRLLAEPGRRLVDLLRTLLLLPELALSRALRARHRRPPGAVYFYGALVLGLGDGLHHLVRVVLAGARALATAPRVLLLILLVGMFLWWNDGSCVGANPSPCVSPVQQWTSAVTRSAETK
;
A
#
# COMPACT_ATOMS: atom_id res chain seq x y z
N MET A 1 22.75 -1.19 41.33
CA MET A 1 23.03 -1.36 39.89
C MET A 1 21.82 -1.76 39.04
N THR A 2 20.68 -2.11 39.62
CA THR A 2 19.43 -2.43 38.89
C THR A 2 18.67 -1.20 38.37
N GLY A 3 18.96 0.00 38.90
CA GLY A 3 18.24 1.23 38.52
C GLY A 3 18.58 1.79 37.13
N HIS A 4 19.80 1.58 36.61
CA HIS A 4 20.18 2.10 35.29
C HIS A 4 19.55 1.26 34.16
N LEU A 5 19.55 -0.07 34.32
CA LEU A 5 18.91 -1.00 33.38
C LEU A 5 17.38 -0.87 33.36
N ALA A 6 16.75 -0.60 34.52
CA ALA A 6 15.31 -0.33 34.56
C ALA A 6 14.94 1.02 33.93
N ARG A 7 15.83 2.02 34.02
CA ARG A 7 15.64 3.34 33.40
C ARG A 7 15.85 3.29 31.89
N GLU A 8 16.82 2.50 31.42
CA GLU A 8 17.01 2.19 29.99
C GLU A 8 15.85 1.37 29.42
N ALA A 9 15.33 0.38 30.16
CA ALA A 9 14.14 -0.39 29.74
C ALA A 9 12.85 0.46 29.72
N ALA A 10 12.71 1.45 30.61
CA ALA A 10 11.57 2.37 30.63
C ALA A 10 11.67 3.46 29.53
N LEU A 11 12.88 3.83 29.11
CA LEU A 11 13.12 4.72 27.96
C LEU A 11 13.07 3.97 26.63
N ALA A 12 13.34 2.66 26.63
CA ALA A 12 13.14 1.74 25.51
C ALA A 12 11.69 1.27 25.39
N GLN A 13 10.71 2.05 25.88
CA GLN A 13 9.34 1.97 25.38
C GLN A 13 9.34 2.63 23.99
N VAL A 14 9.93 1.86 23.07
CA VAL A 14 10.37 2.27 21.73
C VAL A 14 9.16 2.82 20.99
N ASN A 15 9.26 4.08 20.62
CA ASN A 15 8.27 4.71 19.76
C ASN A 15 8.20 3.86 18.47
N PRO A 16 7.07 3.21 18.15
CA PRO A 16 6.99 2.17 17.10
C PRO A 16 7.33 2.67 15.68
N LEU A 17 7.54 3.98 15.56
CA LEU A 17 7.91 4.66 14.33
C LEU A 17 9.42 4.71 14.10
N THR A 18 10.24 4.48 15.13
CA THR A 18 11.71 4.46 15.01
C THR A 18 12.22 3.25 14.21
N GLU A 19 11.41 2.19 14.11
CA GLU A 19 11.73 1.00 13.32
C GLU A 19 11.68 1.23 11.80
N PHE A 20 11.14 2.37 11.34
CA PHE A 20 11.15 2.70 9.92
C PHE A 20 12.51 3.27 9.49
N PRO A 21 13.22 2.66 8.51
CA PRO A 21 14.62 2.96 8.19
C PRO A 21 14.89 4.38 7.66
N LEU A 22 13.84 5.17 7.39
CA LEU A 22 13.94 6.58 6.96
C LEU A 22 13.09 7.53 7.81
N LEU A 23 11.92 7.07 8.26
CA LEU A 23 11.02 7.89 9.08
C LEU A 23 11.48 7.93 10.53
N GLY A 24 12.07 6.84 11.05
CA GLY A 24 12.53 6.76 12.42
C GLY A 24 13.56 7.83 12.75
N PHE A 25 14.57 7.99 11.90
CA PHE A 25 15.59 9.04 12.08
C PHE A 25 14.98 10.46 12.09
N ALA A 26 14.03 10.74 11.19
CA ALA A 26 13.39 12.05 11.13
C ALA A 26 12.52 12.34 12.36
N VAL A 27 11.82 11.31 12.87
CA VAL A 27 11.02 11.39 14.10
C VAL A 27 11.93 11.58 15.31
N GLU A 28 13.02 10.81 15.42
CA GLU A 28 14.02 10.97 16.50
C GLU A 28 14.66 12.35 16.50
N LEU A 29 15.02 12.89 15.33
CA LEU A 29 15.58 14.24 15.21
C LEU A 29 14.57 15.32 15.64
N LEU A 30 13.30 15.17 15.23
CA LEU A 30 12.23 16.08 15.62
C LEU A 30 12.00 16.02 17.14
N ASP A 31 11.91 14.82 17.71
CA ASP A 31 11.74 14.63 19.15
C ASP A 31 12.91 15.20 19.95
N GLY A 32 14.15 15.02 19.48
CA GLY A 32 15.35 15.60 20.07
C GLY A 32 15.30 17.13 20.08
N LEU A 33 14.96 17.76 18.94
CA LEU A 33 14.83 19.21 18.83
C LEU A 33 13.73 19.77 19.76
N LEU A 34 12.57 19.11 19.82
CA LEU A 34 11.47 19.52 20.70
C LEU A 34 11.84 19.29 22.18
N ALA A 35 12.69 18.31 22.47
CA ALA A 35 13.23 18.06 23.79
C ALA A 35 14.19 19.14 24.26
N ASP A 36 15.11 19.55 23.38
CA ASP A 36 16.07 20.61 23.66
C ASP A 36 15.39 21.97 23.89
N LEU A 37 14.23 22.19 23.27
CA LEU A 37 13.37 23.36 23.51
C LEU A 37 12.60 23.31 24.84
N GLY A 38 12.73 22.24 25.63
CA GLY A 38 12.07 22.10 26.92
C GLY A 38 10.55 21.91 26.86
N LEU A 39 10.01 21.53 25.70
CA LEU A 39 8.55 21.38 25.50
C LEU A 39 8.02 20.19 26.31
N PRO A 40 6.78 20.22 26.83
CA PRO A 40 6.23 19.10 27.58
C PRO A 40 5.94 17.90 26.68
N PHE A 41 6.05 16.68 27.23
CA PHE A 41 5.91 15.42 26.48
C PHE A 41 4.59 15.34 25.67
N TRP A 42 3.46 15.72 26.26
CA TRP A 42 2.16 15.72 25.58
C TRP A 42 2.16 16.57 24.29
N PHE A 43 2.88 17.70 24.30
CA PHE A 43 2.96 18.59 23.15
C PHE A 43 3.84 17.97 22.06
N ARG A 44 4.96 17.33 22.44
CA ARG A 44 5.83 16.62 21.49
C ARG A 44 5.08 15.50 20.79
N SER A 45 4.38 14.65 21.55
CA SER A 45 3.52 13.59 21.02
C SER A 45 2.42 14.10 20.09
N PHE A 46 1.82 15.26 20.41
CA PHE A 46 0.84 15.89 19.53
C PHE A 46 1.47 16.37 18.22
N VAL A 47 2.62 17.05 18.30
CA VAL A 47 3.35 17.52 17.11
C VAL A 47 3.76 16.35 16.23
N GLU A 48 4.23 15.25 16.82
CA GLU A 48 4.56 14.02 16.13
C GLU A 48 3.34 13.45 15.38
N LEU A 49 2.19 13.30 16.07
CA LEU A 49 0.95 12.82 15.44
C LEU A 49 0.51 13.69 14.25
N VAL A 50 0.58 15.02 14.41
CA VAL A 50 0.26 15.97 13.34
C VAL A 50 1.24 15.83 12.17
N ALA A 51 2.55 15.74 12.46
CA ALA A 51 3.57 15.57 11.44
C ALA A 51 3.38 14.28 10.65
N LEU A 52 3.09 13.16 11.31
CA LEU A 52 2.76 11.88 10.68
C LEU A 52 1.49 11.96 9.84
N GLY A 53 0.44 12.62 10.34
CA GLY A 53 -0.80 12.81 9.62
C GLY A 53 -0.59 13.59 8.32
N VAL A 54 0.15 14.71 8.39
CA VAL A 54 0.49 15.54 7.22
C VAL A 54 1.36 14.75 6.24
N LEU A 55 2.40 14.07 6.74
CA LEU A 55 3.30 13.28 5.91
C LEU A 55 2.54 12.13 5.22
N GLY A 56 1.75 11.37 5.98
CA GLY A 56 0.91 10.29 5.48
C GLY A 56 -0.08 10.78 4.44
N TYR A 57 -0.74 11.93 4.67
CA TYR A 57 -1.63 12.54 3.68
C TYR A 57 -0.91 12.84 2.37
N HIS A 58 0.26 13.47 2.43
CA HIS A 58 1.05 13.79 1.23
C HIS A 58 1.59 12.54 0.53
N LEU A 59 2.04 11.53 1.28
CA LEU A 59 2.51 10.26 0.73
C LEU A 59 1.38 9.51 0.01
N ILE A 60 0.22 9.39 0.65
CA ILE A 60 -0.97 8.78 0.04
C ILE A 60 -1.36 9.55 -1.23
N GLY A 61 -1.39 10.89 -1.16
CA GLY A 61 -1.66 11.73 -2.34
C GLY A 61 -0.64 11.52 -3.46
N LEU A 62 0.66 11.44 -3.13
CA LEU A 62 1.72 11.19 -4.11
C LEU A 62 1.60 9.81 -4.74
N VAL A 63 1.27 8.79 -3.95
CA VAL A 63 1.07 7.43 -4.44
C VAL A 63 -0.17 7.35 -5.32
N LEU A 64 -1.33 7.77 -4.82
CA LEU A 64 -2.62 7.63 -5.50
C LEU A 64 -2.75 8.56 -6.71
N CYS A 65 -2.33 9.83 -6.59
CA CYS A 65 -2.47 10.81 -7.66
C CYS A 65 -1.26 10.89 -8.58
N GLY A 66 -0.07 10.49 -8.11
CA GLY A 66 1.18 10.56 -8.86
C GLY A 66 1.64 9.21 -9.37
N LEU A 67 2.01 8.31 -8.45
CA LEU A 67 2.70 7.06 -8.77
C LEU A 67 1.81 6.06 -9.51
N ILE A 68 0.61 5.77 -9.00
CA ILE A 68 -0.32 4.79 -9.59
C ILE A 68 -0.68 5.14 -11.04
N PRO A 69 -1.07 6.39 -11.39
CA PRO A 69 -1.38 6.74 -12.78
C PRO A 69 -0.16 6.70 -13.71
N ARG A 70 1.05 6.91 -13.18
CA ARG A 70 2.30 6.79 -13.95
C ARG A 70 2.65 5.33 -14.19
N LEU A 71 2.63 4.50 -13.15
CA LEU A 71 2.87 3.06 -13.25
C LEU A 71 1.84 2.38 -14.16
N GLY A 72 0.56 2.74 -14.03
CA GLY A 72 -0.49 2.23 -14.91
C GLY A 72 -0.20 2.53 -16.38
N ARG A 73 0.23 3.76 -16.72
CA ARG A 73 0.61 4.12 -18.10
C ARG A 73 1.85 3.36 -18.57
N LEU A 74 2.86 3.22 -17.72
CA LEU A 74 4.10 2.52 -18.03
C LEU A 74 3.87 1.02 -18.25
N LEU A 75 2.99 0.39 -17.47
CA LEU A 75 2.70 -1.04 -17.54
C LEU A 75 1.63 -1.40 -18.58
N ALA A 76 0.79 -0.45 -19.00
CA ALA A 76 -0.31 -0.71 -19.94
C ALA A 76 0.20 -1.22 -21.30
N GLU A 77 1.22 -0.57 -21.85
CA GLU A 77 1.78 -0.93 -23.16
C GLU A 77 2.48 -2.30 -23.16
N PRO A 78 3.44 -2.60 -22.27
CA PRO A 78 4.05 -3.93 -22.22
C PRO A 78 3.03 -5.00 -21.85
N GLY A 79 2.05 -4.69 -21.00
CA GLY A 79 0.95 -5.60 -20.68
C GLY A 79 0.14 -6.00 -21.91
N ARG A 80 -0.26 -5.04 -22.75
CA ARG A 80 -0.96 -5.32 -24.02
C ARG A 80 -0.12 -6.18 -24.95
N ARG A 81 1.16 -5.83 -25.14
CA ARG A 81 2.07 -6.62 -26.00
C ARG A 81 2.22 -8.05 -25.52
N LEU A 82 2.31 -8.26 -24.20
CA LEU A 82 2.40 -9.60 -23.63
C LEU A 82 1.12 -10.41 -23.87
N VAL A 83 -0.05 -9.78 -23.74
CA VAL A 83 -1.35 -10.41 -24.02
C VAL A 83 -1.49 -10.76 -25.50
N ASP A 84 -1.09 -9.86 -26.39
CA ASP A 84 -1.11 -10.10 -27.85
C ASP A 84 -0.13 -11.21 -28.26
N LEU A 85 1.06 -11.24 -27.66
CA LEU A 85 2.03 -12.31 -27.85
C LEU A 85 1.46 -13.65 -27.38
N LEU A 86 0.89 -13.69 -26.18
CA LEU A 86 0.31 -14.91 -25.62
C LEU A 86 -0.87 -15.42 -26.46
N ARG A 87 -1.75 -14.51 -26.92
CA ARG A 87 -2.85 -14.81 -27.85
C ARG A 87 -2.32 -15.40 -29.15
N THR A 88 -1.27 -14.82 -29.72
CA THR A 88 -0.64 -15.32 -30.96
C THR A 88 -0.06 -16.72 -30.77
N LEU A 89 0.64 -16.95 -29.66
CA LEU A 89 1.23 -18.25 -29.33
C LEU A 89 0.16 -19.33 -29.08
N LEU A 90 -0.94 -18.98 -28.41
CA LEU A 90 -2.05 -19.89 -28.13
C LEU A 90 -2.84 -20.26 -29.40
N LEU A 91 -2.93 -19.37 -30.39
CA LEU A 91 -3.62 -19.63 -31.66
C LEU A 91 -2.75 -20.37 -32.69
N LEU A 92 -1.43 -20.42 -32.48
CA LEU A 92 -0.50 -21.08 -33.39
C LEU A 92 -0.81 -22.58 -33.61
N PRO A 93 -1.09 -23.37 -32.55
CA PRO A 93 -1.55 -24.75 -32.69
C PRO A 93 -2.84 -24.89 -33.50
N GLU A 94 -3.80 -23.98 -33.30
CA GLU A 94 -5.07 -23.97 -34.02
C GLU A 94 -4.86 -23.71 -35.53
N LEU A 95 -3.99 -22.75 -35.85
CA LEU A 95 -3.59 -22.43 -37.22
C LEU A 95 -2.88 -23.61 -37.89
N ALA A 96 -1.96 -24.27 -37.18
CA ALA A 96 -1.24 -25.44 -37.66
C ALA A 96 -2.20 -26.60 -37.95
N LEU A 97 -3.11 -26.90 -37.02
CA LEU A 97 -4.12 -27.96 -37.18
C LEU A 97 -5.08 -27.65 -38.33
N SER A 98 -5.55 -26.41 -38.42
CA SER A 98 -6.45 -25.96 -39.49
C SER A 98 -5.79 -26.06 -40.86
N ARG A 99 -4.51 -25.68 -40.98
CA ARG A 99 -3.73 -25.83 -42.21
C ARG A 99 -3.53 -27.30 -42.57
N ALA A 100 -3.18 -28.15 -41.60
CA ALA A 100 -2.98 -29.58 -41.82
C ALA A 100 -4.27 -30.31 -42.28
N LEU A 101 -5.42 -29.95 -41.73
CA LEU A 101 -6.71 -30.53 -42.12
C LEU A 101 -7.17 -30.04 -43.50
N ARG A 102 -6.98 -28.76 -43.81
CA ARG A 102 -7.30 -28.20 -45.14
C ARG A 102 -6.41 -28.79 -46.24
N ALA A 103 -5.13 -29.03 -45.95
CA ALA A 103 -4.22 -29.71 -46.88
C ALA A 103 -4.69 -31.13 -47.24
N ARG A 104 -5.53 -31.74 -46.41
CA ARG A 104 -6.16 -33.06 -46.64
C ARG A 104 -7.61 -32.96 -47.14
N HIS A 105 -8.04 -31.78 -47.60
CA HIS A 105 -9.43 -31.50 -48.02
C HIS A 105 -10.49 -31.82 -46.95
N ARG A 106 -10.13 -31.84 -45.66
CA ARG A 106 -11.07 -32.05 -44.55
C ARG A 106 -11.49 -30.72 -43.94
N ARG A 107 -12.74 -30.65 -43.47
CA ARG A 107 -13.23 -29.50 -42.70
C ARG A 107 -12.79 -29.63 -41.23
N PRO A 108 -12.22 -28.58 -40.62
CA PRO A 108 -11.85 -28.64 -39.21
C PRO A 108 -13.08 -28.77 -38.31
N PRO A 109 -12.99 -29.55 -37.21
CA PRO A 109 -14.10 -29.78 -36.31
C PRO A 109 -14.46 -28.51 -35.52
N GLY A 110 -15.73 -28.36 -35.15
CA GLY A 110 -16.25 -27.19 -34.42
C GLY A 110 -15.51 -26.84 -33.13
N ALA A 111 -14.96 -27.86 -32.44
CA ALA A 111 -14.19 -27.68 -31.20
C ALA A 111 -12.94 -26.79 -31.38
N VAL A 112 -12.32 -26.81 -32.57
CA VAL A 112 -11.15 -25.99 -32.89
C VAL A 112 -11.53 -24.51 -32.89
N TYR A 113 -12.67 -24.17 -33.49
CA TYR A 113 -13.20 -22.80 -33.50
C TYR A 113 -13.65 -22.32 -32.12
N PHE A 114 -14.17 -23.21 -31.27
CA PHE A 114 -14.56 -22.86 -29.91
C PHE A 114 -13.35 -22.48 -29.06
N TYR A 115 -12.24 -23.21 -29.19
CA TYR A 115 -10.99 -22.88 -28.52
C TYR A 115 -10.48 -21.49 -28.92
N GLY A 116 -10.44 -21.21 -30.23
CA GLY A 116 -10.06 -19.90 -30.74
C GLY A 116 -10.91 -18.80 -30.12
N ALA A 117 -12.25 -18.93 -30.19
CA ALA A 117 -13.18 -17.97 -29.60
C ALA A 117 -12.93 -17.72 -28.10
N LEU A 118 -12.59 -18.77 -27.34
CA LEU A 118 -12.29 -18.66 -25.91
C LEU A 118 -10.98 -17.91 -25.65
N VAL A 119 -9.91 -18.22 -26.39
CA VAL A 119 -8.63 -17.50 -26.30
C VAL A 119 -8.81 -16.02 -26.65
N LEU A 120 -9.58 -15.73 -27.70
CA LEU A 120 -9.91 -14.37 -28.11
C LEU A 120 -10.70 -13.63 -27.03
N GLY A 121 -11.75 -14.26 -26.50
CA GLY A 121 -12.60 -13.68 -25.46
C GLY A 121 -11.85 -13.40 -24.15
N LEU A 122 -10.93 -14.27 -23.76
CA LEU A 122 -10.07 -14.05 -22.59
C LEU A 122 -9.13 -12.84 -22.81
N GLY A 123 -8.51 -12.73 -23.99
CA GLY A 123 -7.66 -11.59 -24.33
C GLY A 123 -8.43 -10.27 -24.30
N ASP A 124 -9.63 -10.24 -24.89
CA ASP A 124 -10.48 -9.06 -24.90
C ASP A 124 -10.98 -8.69 -23.50
N GLY A 125 -11.30 -9.70 -22.68
CA GLY A 125 -11.66 -9.53 -21.27
C GLY A 125 -10.52 -8.92 -20.46
N LEU A 126 -9.29 -9.39 -20.65
CA LEU A 126 -8.11 -8.84 -19.98
C LEU A 126 -7.82 -7.40 -20.42
N HIS A 127 -7.96 -7.10 -21.71
CA HIS A 127 -7.86 -5.73 -22.22
C HIS A 127 -8.95 -4.81 -21.67
N HIS A 128 -10.17 -5.32 -21.47
CA HIS A 128 -11.23 -4.56 -20.82
C HIS A 128 -10.89 -4.30 -19.35
N LEU A 129 -10.44 -5.31 -18.61
CA LEU A 129 -10.01 -5.17 -17.22
C LEU A 129 -8.91 -4.13 -17.06
N VAL A 130 -7.87 -4.18 -17.89
CA VAL A 130 -6.78 -3.19 -17.87
C VAL A 130 -7.32 -1.77 -18.10
N ARG A 131 -8.26 -1.58 -19.03
CA ARG A 131 -8.89 -0.27 -19.28
C ARG A 131 -9.70 0.21 -18.07
N VAL A 132 -10.48 -0.67 -17.45
CA VAL A 132 -11.28 -0.36 -16.26
C VAL A 132 -10.38 0.01 -15.09
N VAL A 133 -9.33 -0.76 -14.84
CA VAL A 133 -8.35 -0.48 -13.77
C VAL A 133 -7.65 0.86 -14.01
N LEU A 134 -7.22 1.15 -15.25
CA LEU A 134 -6.60 2.44 -15.58
C LEU A 134 -7.58 3.61 -15.47
N ALA A 135 -8.84 3.41 -15.84
CA ALA A 135 -9.89 4.41 -15.66
C ALA A 135 -10.14 4.68 -14.17
N GLY A 136 -10.23 3.63 -13.36
CA GLY A 136 -10.34 3.71 -11.91
C GLY A 136 -9.15 4.45 -11.30
N ALA A 137 -7.92 4.10 -11.68
CA ALA A 137 -6.70 4.78 -11.24
C ALA A 137 -6.69 6.28 -11.58
N ARG A 138 -7.21 6.66 -12.75
CA ARG A 138 -7.36 8.08 -13.13
C ARG A 138 -8.44 8.77 -12.30
N ALA A 139 -9.57 8.11 -12.05
CA ALA A 139 -10.63 8.64 -11.19
C ALA A 139 -10.13 8.85 -9.75
N LEU A 140 -9.31 7.92 -9.25
CA LEU A 140 -8.60 8.03 -7.97
C LEU A 140 -7.63 9.21 -7.92
N ALA A 141 -6.95 9.53 -9.03
CA ALA A 141 -6.09 10.72 -9.09
C ALA A 141 -6.86 12.04 -8.97
N THR A 142 -8.15 12.02 -9.32
CA THR A 142 -9.08 13.15 -9.17
C THR A 142 -9.97 13.01 -7.93
N ALA A 143 -9.67 12.07 -7.03
CA ALA A 143 -10.51 11.80 -5.88
C ALA A 143 -10.65 13.05 -4.99
N PRO A 144 -11.82 13.25 -4.37
CA PRO A 144 -11.99 14.33 -3.41
C PRO A 144 -11.01 14.16 -2.24
N ARG A 145 -10.49 15.27 -1.71
CA ARG A 145 -9.55 15.27 -0.57
C ARG A 145 -10.09 14.50 0.64
N VAL A 146 -11.41 14.44 0.79
CA VAL A 146 -12.11 13.66 1.81
C VAL A 146 -11.80 12.16 1.70
N LEU A 147 -11.69 11.61 0.49
CA LEU A 147 -11.33 10.21 0.30
C LEU A 147 -9.91 9.91 0.81
N LEU A 148 -8.96 10.82 0.56
CA LEU A 148 -7.59 10.68 1.07
C LEU A 148 -7.56 10.70 2.59
N LEU A 149 -8.38 11.55 3.22
CA LEU A 149 -8.53 11.60 4.68
C LEU A 149 -9.14 10.31 5.22
N ILE A 150 -10.22 9.80 4.60
CA ILE A 150 -10.83 8.53 4.98
C ILE A 150 -9.82 7.39 4.89
N LEU A 151 -9.02 7.36 3.81
CA LEU A 151 -8.00 6.33 3.62
C LEU A 151 -6.87 6.44 4.64
N LEU A 152 -6.42 7.66 4.95
CA LEU A 152 -5.43 7.93 5.98
C LEU A 152 -5.92 7.45 7.35
N VAL A 153 -7.15 7.82 7.74
CA VAL A 153 -7.76 7.40 9.01
C VAL A 153 -7.93 5.89 9.05
N GLY A 154 -8.43 5.27 7.97
CA GLY A 154 -8.58 3.81 7.88
C GLY A 154 -7.25 3.08 8.02
N MET A 155 -6.21 3.55 7.34
CA MET A 155 -4.86 2.99 7.42
C MET A 155 -4.27 3.14 8.83
N PHE A 156 -4.50 4.28 9.47
CA PHE A 156 -4.09 4.54 10.85
C PHE A 156 -4.81 3.61 11.85
N LEU A 157 -6.12 3.45 11.72
CA LEU A 157 -6.91 2.55 12.58
C LEU A 157 -6.45 1.10 12.41
N TRP A 158 -6.22 0.68 11.17
CA TRP A 158 -5.71 -0.65 10.86
C TRP A 158 -4.30 -0.88 11.43
N TRP A 159 -3.40 0.09 11.30
CA TRP A 159 -2.06 0.01 11.89
C TRP A 159 -2.12 -0.04 13.42
N ASN A 160 -2.96 0.78 14.05
CA ASN A 160 -3.15 0.78 15.50
C ASN A 160 -3.66 -0.58 16.00
N ASP A 161 -4.61 -1.20 15.30
CA ASP A 161 -5.13 -2.53 15.65
C ASP A 161 -4.06 -3.63 15.49
N GLY A 162 -3.28 -3.57 14.40
CA GLY A 162 -2.24 -4.56 14.09
C GLY A 162 -0.99 -4.48 14.98
N SER A 163 -0.72 -3.34 15.60
CA SER A 163 0.54 -3.06 16.30
C SER A 163 0.83 -3.93 17.54
N CYS A 164 -0.18 -4.58 18.12
CA CYS A 164 0.00 -5.47 19.27
C CYS A 164 -0.35 -6.94 19.02
N VAL A 165 -0.53 -7.34 17.75
CA VAL A 165 -0.84 -8.73 17.42
C VAL A 165 0.41 -9.59 17.63
N GLY A 166 0.36 -10.51 18.60
CA GLY A 166 1.44 -11.46 18.88
C GLY A 166 2.46 -11.03 19.94
N ALA A 167 2.23 -9.90 20.62
CA ALA A 167 3.04 -9.48 21.75
C ALA A 167 2.79 -10.39 22.97
N ASN A 168 3.64 -11.39 23.14
CA ASN A 168 3.70 -12.24 24.31
C ASN A 168 5.17 -12.59 24.55
N PRO A 169 5.79 -12.28 25.71
CA PRO A 169 5.20 -11.89 27.00
C PRO A 169 5.34 -10.40 27.38
N SER A 170 5.76 -9.50 26.48
CA SER A 170 5.97 -8.08 26.81
C SER A 170 4.67 -7.26 26.74
N PRO A 171 4.47 -6.29 27.66
CA PRO A 171 3.33 -5.37 27.59
C PRO A 171 3.44 -4.50 26.33
N CYS A 172 2.62 -4.80 25.33
CA CYS A 172 2.49 -3.96 24.15
C CYS A 172 1.55 -2.79 24.44
N VAL A 173 2.00 -1.59 24.09
CA VAL A 173 1.19 -0.37 24.16
C VAL A 173 0.94 0.06 22.73
N SER A 174 -0.32 0.17 22.34
CA SER A 174 -0.65 0.64 21.00
C SER A 174 -0.30 2.13 20.85
N PRO A 175 -0.03 2.62 19.64
CA PRO A 175 0.28 4.04 19.40
C PRO A 175 -0.76 4.99 20.00
N VAL A 176 -2.06 4.66 19.88
CA VAL A 176 -3.14 5.46 20.48
C VAL A 176 -3.08 5.45 22.01
N GLN A 177 -2.77 4.31 22.64
CA GLN A 177 -2.61 4.25 24.09
C GLN A 177 -1.40 5.06 24.58
N GLN A 178 -0.31 5.08 23.81
CA GLN A 178 0.86 5.90 24.12
C GLN A 178 0.49 7.40 24.12
N TRP A 179 -0.20 7.88 23.08
CA TRP A 179 -0.60 9.28 23.01
C TRP A 179 -1.66 9.68 24.03
N THR A 180 -2.65 8.83 24.28
CA THR A 180 -3.69 9.12 25.28
C THR A 180 -3.16 9.10 26.71
N SER A 181 -2.26 8.17 27.04
CA SER A 181 -1.62 8.12 28.37
C SER A 181 -0.66 9.28 28.63
N ALA A 182 -0.15 9.92 27.58
CA ALA A 182 0.66 11.15 27.67
C ALA A 182 -0.16 12.33 28.18
N VAL A 183 -1.41 12.45 27.72
CA VAL A 183 -2.33 13.53 28.08
C VAL A 183 -2.76 13.39 29.53
N THR A 184 -3.15 12.19 29.98
CA THR A 184 -3.57 11.96 31.37
C THR A 184 -2.47 12.23 32.39
N ARG A 185 -1.22 11.77 32.14
CA ARG A 185 -0.09 12.03 33.05
C ARG A 185 0.26 13.52 33.21
N SER A 186 0.01 14.32 32.18
CA SER A 186 0.23 15.78 32.23
C SER A 186 -0.80 16.53 33.09
N ALA A 187 -1.98 15.94 33.33
CA ALA A 187 -3.01 16.53 34.18
C ALA A 187 -2.74 16.32 35.68
N GLU A 188 -2.03 15.25 36.05
CA GLU A 188 -1.71 14.89 37.44
C GLU A 188 -0.48 15.62 38.02
N THR A 189 0.34 16.22 37.16
CA THR A 189 1.58 16.92 37.53
C THR A 189 1.43 18.44 37.73
N LYS A 190 0.18 18.93 37.77
CA LYS A 190 -0.18 20.31 38.12
C LYS A 190 -0.82 20.34 39.50
#